data_AF-A0A845A7X4-F1
#
_entry.id   AF-A0A845A7X4-F1
#
_cell.length_a   1.000
_cell.length_b   1.000
_cell.length_c   1.000
_cell.angle_alpha   90.00
_cell.angle_beta   90.00
_cell.angle_gamma   90.00
#
_symmetry.space_group_name_H-M   'P 1'
#
loop_
_entity.id
_entity.type
_entity.pdbx_description
1 polymer ?
#
loop_
_entity_poly.entity_id
_entity_poly.type
_entity_poly.pdbx_seq_one_letter_code
_entity_poly.pdbx_strand_id
1 'polypeptide(L)' 'MRATFLAVFVIAVLSGCQKSDSDPGPGGVTVGEARALDEAAEMLEERKLPEEALEPAVQFQPSTPKPAGAD' A
#
# COMPACT_ATOMS: atom_id res chain seq x y z
N MET A 1 41.96 -6.30 5.34
CA MET A 1 41.60 -4.89 5.08
C MET A 1 40.79 -4.71 3.80
N ARG A 2 41.27 -5.11 2.62
CA ARG A 2 40.51 -5.00 1.35
C ARG A 2 39.15 -5.72 1.34
N ALA A 3 39.12 -6.98 1.80
CA ALA A 3 37.88 -7.76 1.88
C ALA A 3 36.87 -7.17 2.86
N THR A 4 37.34 -6.61 3.98
CA THR A 4 36.50 -5.94 4.98
C THR A 4 35.86 -4.68 4.40
N PHE A 5 36.61 -3.90 3.61
CA PHE A 5 36.10 -2.71 2.92
C PHE A 5 35.02 -3.07 1.88
N LEU A 6 35.20 -4.16 1.13
CA LEU A 6 34.20 -4.64 0.18
C LEU A 6 32.92 -5.10 0.87
N ALA A 7 33.02 -5.81 2.00
CA ALA A 7 31.85 -6.27 2.75
C ALA A 7 31.00 -5.10 3.27
N VAL A 8 31.63 -4.05 3.81
CA VAL A 8 30.93 -2.84 4.28
C VAL A 8 30.24 -2.11 3.12
N PHE A 9 30.92 -2.02 1.97
CA PHE A 9 30.36 -1.38 0.78
C PHE A 9 29.11 -2.10 0.24
N VAL A 10 29.13 -3.44 0.22
CA VAL A 10 27.97 -4.24 -0.22
C VAL A 10 26.76 -4.04 0.70
N ILE A 11 26.96 -4.04 2.02
CA ILE A 11 25.87 -3.83 2.99
C ILE A 11 25.26 -2.42 2.85
N ALA A 12 26.09 -1.41 2.61
CA ALA A 12 25.61 -0.04 2.41
C ALA A 12 24.74 0.10 1.14
N VAL A 13 25.12 -0.54 0.04
CA VAL A 13 24.34 -0.51 -1.21
C VAL A 13 23.01 -1.28 -1.06
N LEU A 14 22.99 -2.39 -0.33
CA LEU A 14 21.75 -3.15 -0.07
C LEU A 14 20.75 -2.36 0.79
N SER A 15 21.21 -1.50 1.71
CA SER A 15 20.32 -0.67 2.53
C SER A 15 19.51 0.35 1.72
N GLY A 16 19.95 0.72 0.51
CA GLY A 16 19.24 1.61 -0.39
C GLY A 16 18.20 0.93 -1.29
N CYS A 17 18.21 -0.41 -1.39
CA CYS A 17 17.13 -1.18 -2.03
C CYS A 17 16.01 -1.53 -1.05
N GLN A 18 16.15 -1.14 0.23
CA GLN A 18 15.08 -1.26 1.20
C GLN A 18 14.08 -0.13 0.94
N LYS A 19 12.82 -0.51 0.74
CA LYS A 19 11.72 0.43 0.54
C LYS A 19 11.70 1.42 1.71
N SER A 20 11.90 2.70 1.42
CA SER A 20 11.73 3.76 2.41
C SER A 20 10.26 3.81 2.82
N ASP A 21 9.95 4.16 4.06
CA ASP A 21 8.56 4.30 4.52
C ASP A 21 7.79 5.35 3.69
N SER A 22 8.51 6.26 3.03
CA SER A 22 7.98 7.28 2.11
C SER A 22 7.88 6.82 0.65
N ASP A 23 8.39 5.64 0.29
CA ASP A 23 8.25 5.11 -1.08
C ASP A 23 6.81 4.59 -1.28
N PRO A 24 6.12 4.96 -2.38
CA PRO A 24 4.76 4.49 -2.66
C PRO A 24 4.70 2.96 -2.72
N GLY A 25 3.87 2.36 -1.87
CA GLY A 25 3.57 0.93 -1.83
C GLY A 25 2.63 0.48 -2.95
N PRO A 26 2.31 -0.82 -2.99
CA PRO A 26 1.23 -1.34 -3.83
C PRO A 26 -0.06 -0.56 -3.55
N GLY A 27 -0.70 -0.02 -4.60
CA GLY A 27 -1.83 0.90 -4.45
C GLY A 27 -1.46 2.39 -4.43
N GLY A 28 -0.18 2.74 -4.57
CA GLY A 28 0.29 4.12 -4.70
C GLY A 28 0.34 4.90 -3.37
N VAL A 29 0.09 4.23 -2.25
CA VAL A 29 0.10 4.82 -0.90
C VAL A 29 1.38 4.44 -0.15
N THR A 30 1.94 5.38 0.59
CA THR A 30 3.07 5.16 1.50
C THR A 30 2.63 4.39 2.75
N VAL A 31 3.59 3.86 3.52
CA VAL A 31 3.29 3.15 4.77
C VAL A 31 2.66 4.11 5.79
N GLY A 32 3.12 5.36 5.83
CA GLY A 32 2.56 6.40 6.69
C GLY A 32 1.11 6.75 6.32
N GLU A 33 0.80 6.84 5.03
CA GLU A 33 -0.57 7.08 4.54
C GLU A 33 -1.48 5.91 4.87
N ALA A 34 -1.05 4.67 4.61
CA ALA A 34 -1.84 3.48 4.94
C ALA A 34 -2.22 3.43 6.42
N ARG A 35 -1.26 3.72 7.31
CA ARG A 35 -1.51 3.78 8.75
C ARG A 35 -2.53 4.84 9.15
N ALA A 36 -2.48 6.02 8.53
CA ALA A 36 -3.45 7.09 8.77
C ALA A 36 -4.87 6.71 8.30
N LEU A 37 -4.97 5.96 7.20
CA LEU A 37 -6.25 5.42 6.72
C LEU A 37 -6.83 4.37 7.69
N ASP A 38 -5.97 3.49 8.24
CA ASP A 38 -6.40 2.48 9.22
C ASP A 38 -6.93 3.12 10.51
N GLU A 39 -6.24 4.13 11.04
CA GLU A 39 -6.69 4.89 12.22
C GLU A 39 -8.05 5.57 11.96
N ALA A 40 -8.24 6.15 10.78
CA ALA A 40 -9.52 6.73 10.40
C ALA A 40 -10.65 5.69 10.30
N ALA A 41 -10.35 4.48 9.82
CA ALA A 41 -11.32 3.38 9.80
C ALA A 41 -11.68 2.91 11.21
N GLU A 42 -10.72 2.82 12.12
CA GLU A 42 -10.97 2.46 13.53
C GLU A 42 -11.93 3.46 14.20
N MET A 43 -11.74 4.76 13.96
CA MET A 43 -12.66 5.79 14.45
C MET A 43 -14.10 5.62 13.93
N LEU A 44 -14.27 5.13 12.70
CA LEU A 44 -15.59 4.86 12.13
C LEU A 44 -16.24 3.61 12.72
N GLU A 45 -15.45 2.58 13.02
CA GLU A 45 -15.93 1.34 13.66
C GLU A 45 -16.42 1.63 15.09
N GLU A 46 -15.70 2.45 15.85
CA GLU A 46 -16.14 2.94 17.16
C GLU A 46 -17.47 3.70 17.08
N ARG A 47 -17.68 4.41 15.97
CA ARG A 47 -18.90 5.15 15.67
C ARG A 47 -19.85 4.27 14.85
N LYS A 48 -20.30 3.15 15.42
CA LYS A 48 -21.26 2.24 14.76
C LYS A 48 -22.38 3.05 14.09
N LEU A 49 -22.36 3.07 12.76
CA LEU A 49 -23.29 3.87 11.98
C LEU A 49 -24.70 3.28 12.13
N PRO A 50 -25.74 4.10 12.36
CA PRO A 50 -27.10 3.59 12.37
C PRO A 50 -27.44 2.94 11.02
N GLU A 51 -28.23 1.88 11.04
CA GLU A 51 -28.59 1.10 9.85
C GLU A 51 -29.27 1.98 8.78
N GLU A 52 -30.00 3.01 9.21
CA GLU A 52 -30.64 3.99 8.32
C GLU A 52 -29.65 4.87 7.54
N ALA A 53 -28.38 4.95 7.98
CA ALA A 53 -27.31 5.66 7.27
C ALA A 53 -26.58 4.77 6.24
N LEU A 54 -26.86 3.48 6.21
CA LEU A 54 -26.28 2.55 5.23
C LEU A 54 -27.11 2.62 3.94
N GLU A 55 -26.55 3.27 2.92
CA GLU A 55 -27.14 3.22 1.58
C GLU A 55 -27.02 1.79 1.00
N PRO A 56 -27.99 1.32 0.20
CA PRO A 56 -27.90 0.01 -0.44
C PRO A 56 -26.61 -0.08 -1.26
N ALA A 57 -25.78 -1.07 -0.94
CA ALA A 57 -24.46 -1.23 -1.55
C ALA A 57 -24.58 -1.31 -3.09
N VAL A 58 -24.09 -0.27 -3.78
CA VAL A 58 -23.88 -0.31 -5.21
C VAL A 58 -22.69 -1.24 -5.46
N GLN A 59 -22.99 -2.45 -5.93
CA GLN A 59 -21.98 -3.44 -6.25
C GLN A 59 -21.01 -2.87 -7.30
N PHE A 60 -19.74 -2.71 -6.93
CA PHE A 60 -18.68 -2.47 -7.90
C PHE A 60 -18.60 -3.69 -8.82
N GLN A 61 -19.01 -3.53 -10.07
CA GLN A 61 -18.82 -4.53 -11.11
C GLN A 61 -17.41 -4.32 -11.68
N PRO A 62 -16.40 -5.14 -11.31
CA PRO A 62 -15.10 -5.06 -11.96
C PRO A 62 -15.30 -5.32 -13.45
N SER A 63 -15.07 -4.31 -14.28
CA SER A 63 -15.01 -4.50 -15.72
C SER A 63 -13.83 -5.41 -16.01
N THR A 64 -14.10 -6.65 -16.38
CA THR A 64 -13.09 -7.53 -16.94
C THR A 64 -12.50 -6.81 -18.17
N PRO A 65 -11.17 -6.59 -18.23
CA PRO A 65 -10.57 -6.05 -19.42
C PRO A 65 -10.89 -7.03 -20.56
N LYS A 66 -11.63 -6.57 -21.57
CA LYS A 66 -11.82 -7.32 -22.81
C LYS A 66 -10.42 -7.61 -23.36
N PRO A 67 -10.00 -8.88 -23.52
CA PRO A 67 -8.70 -9.16 -24.10
C PRO A 67 -8.67 -8.50 -25.47
N ALA A 68 -7.78 -7.52 -25.63
CA ALA A 68 -7.48 -6.95 -26.93
C ALA A 68 -7.09 -8.11 -27.85
N GLY A 69 -7.75 -8.18 -29.00
CA GLY A 69 -7.53 -9.22 -29.99
C GLY A 69 -6.04 -9.36 -30.28
N ALA A 70 -5.62 -10.62 -30.42
CA ALA A 70 -4.37 -10.95 -31.05
C ALA A 70 -4.54 -10.69 -32.55
N ASP A 71 -4.09 -9.53 -32.99
CA ASP A 71 -3.81 -9.23 -34.40
C ASP A 71 -2.28 -9.14 -34.57
#